data_AF-A0A7X8F1L7-F1
#
_entry.id   AF-A0A7X8F1L7-F1
#
_cell.length_a   1.000
_cell.length_b   1.000
_cell.length_c   1.000
_cell.angle_alpha   90.00
_cell.angle_beta   90.00
_cell.angle_gamma   90.00
#
_symmetry.space_group_name_H-M   'P 1'
#
loop_
_entity.id
_entity.type
_entity.pdbx_description
1 polymer ?
#
loop_
_entity_poly.entity_id
_entity_poly.type
_entity_poly.pdbx_seq_one_letter_code
_entity_poly.pdbx_strand_id
1 'polypeptide(L)'
;MNIEDLDPDIVALLNSVETEDTETVGISDIDENFPSSDYDFSADDSTDIDQQEGKVDLTVTKFAPIEKFFSDKPHKVFDDPNYYKTALSGESEIANRLHSTLSKFLKTDNPQDRTVYRQQLYNIYYEFIRSLAPKLASVSVPAPKKYLVRYGLVLPSLFTIEQKSTFASVFDENPSGEPIYYLDEWLSYIATGKLTLSATDEAPTRRGGGDDMQRLMTLQNKAAGKVQTAENYLKTKVNQRGLLEIELKAKIDQICDHQNMPCFPNLGAPLSESQKRMFNEASEKMRDLLKIDKEISQNLNAYQEAASETISLQEKLTIASATVGVSNSDLLKEIDTVRQMAKMTVGRKGNHFPIFSRDYYHCMPRGTGFRENVIDMMAWIESIDPGAFVRMHKNNANRIVPYVLLVPTYGEMGICWEPFDKYNKVSSRGRIVVPMYPKNLQVAVLTACADLRWQVAKEKASYYWMEEGITGMYYQWFDQQKLKGDVKDYFIRDYILWMTKESEGVQRLDKEVRGVFWRHMPFPQERKDMLKLRSLVYAELCQRDANRAMSDGY
;
A
#
# COMPACT_ATOMS: atom_id res chain seq x y z
N MET A 1 -30.15 -11.08 -20.24
CA MET A 1 -28.99 -11.39 -21.10
C MET A 1 -29.55 -12.37 -22.14
N ASN A 2 -29.48 -12.10 -23.44
CA ASN A 2 -30.06 -13.03 -24.42
C ASN A 2 -29.29 -14.36 -24.39
N ILE A 3 -30.01 -15.47 -24.24
CA ILE A 3 -29.47 -16.82 -24.06
C ILE A 3 -28.68 -17.30 -25.30
N GLU A 4 -28.91 -16.69 -26.47
CA GLU A 4 -28.31 -17.10 -27.74
C GLU A 4 -26.85 -16.65 -27.96
N ASP A 5 -26.29 -15.80 -27.08
CA ASP A 5 -24.88 -15.32 -27.12
C ASP A 5 -23.98 -15.92 -26.02
N LEU A 6 -24.42 -17.00 -25.37
CA LEU A 6 -23.72 -17.60 -24.24
C LEU A 6 -22.51 -18.44 -24.69
N ASP A 7 -21.36 -18.19 -24.07
CA ASP A 7 -20.08 -18.88 -24.27
C ASP A 7 -20.21 -20.41 -24.02
N PRO A 8 -19.54 -21.29 -24.79
CA PRO A 8 -19.57 -22.74 -24.59
C PRO A 8 -19.34 -23.20 -23.14
N ASP A 9 -18.51 -22.50 -22.37
CA ASP A 9 -18.27 -22.81 -20.95
C ASP A 9 -19.50 -22.48 -20.10
N ILE A 10 -20.19 -21.39 -20.43
CA ILE A 10 -21.47 -21.04 -19.80
C ILE A 10 -22.53 -22.04 -20.26
N VAL A 11 -22.60 -22.41 -21.53
CA VAL A 11 -23.53 -23.44 -22.01
C VAL A 11 -23.28 -24.79 -21.33
N ALA A 12 -22.03 -25.19 -21.12
CA ALA A 12 -21.67 -26.40 -20.37
C ALA A 12 -22.09 -26.32 -18.90
N LEU A 13 -21.86 -25.16 -18.24
CA LEU A 13 -22.37 -24.85 -16.89
C LEU A 13 -23.89 -24.90 -16.79
N LEU A 14 -24.59 -24.49 -17.85
CA LEU A 14 -26.04 -24.46 -17.89
C LEU A 14 -26.61 -25.87 -18.11
N ASN A 15 -25.98 -26.65 -18.98
CA ASN A 15 -26.40 -28.03 -19.29
C ASN A 15 -26.17 -28.98 -18.11
N SER A 16 -25.13 -28.79 -17.28
CA SER A 16 -24.88 -29.63 -16.10
C SER A 16 -25.96 -29.51 -15.02
N VAL A 17 -26.66 -28.36 -14.96
CA VAL A 17 -27.74 -28.11 -13.98
C VAL A 17 -29.11 -28.61 -14.49
N GLU A 18 -29.33 -28.69 -15.80
CA GLU A 18 -30.58 -29.20 -16.37
C GLU A 18 -30.73 -30.72 -16.24
N THR A 19 -29.62 -31.44 -16.08
CA THR A 19 -29.62 -32.87 -15.77
C THR A 19 -29.89 -33.20 -14.30
N GLU A 20 -29.90 -32.21 -13.39
CA GLU A 20 -30.03 -32.46 -11.93
C GLU A 20 -31.45 -32.76 -11.44
N ASP A 21 -32.49 -32.72 -12.28
CA ASP A 21 -33.84 -33.17 -11.89
C ASP A 21 -34.00 -34.70 -11.92
N THR A 22 -33.03 -35.44 -12.45
CA THR A 22 -32.92 -36.90 -12.30
C THR A 22 -31.46 -37.33 -12.46
N GLU A 23 -30.89 -37.84 -11.36
CA GLU A 23 -29.52 -38.35 -11.22
C GLU A 23 -28.45 -37.30 -10.87
N THR A 24 -27.89 -37.48 -9.66
CA THR A 24 -26.75 -36.76 -9.12
C THR A 24 -25.53 -36.93 -10.02
N VAL A 25 -25.28 -35.97 -10.93
CA VAL A 25 -23.95 -35.80 -11.53
C VAL A 25 -23.09 -35.11 -10.47
N GLY A 26 -22.46 -35.92 -9.65
CA GLY A 26 -21.64 -35.46 -8.54
C GLY A 26 -20.38 -34.75 -9.03
N ILE A 27 -20.09 -33.61 -8.41
CA ILE A 27 -18.75 -33.03 -8.36
C ILE A 27 -17.73 -34.02 -7.72
N SER A 28 -18.19 -35.16 -7.19
CA SER A 28 -17.38 -36.33 -6.83
C SER A 28 -16.45 -36.80 -7.95
N ASP A 29 -16.84 -36.67 -9.23
CA ASP A 29 -16.01 -37.10 -10.35
C ASP A 29 -14.88 -36.10 -10.69
N ILE A 30 -14.82 -34.96 -9.98
CA ILE A 30 -13.73 -33.98 -10.08
C ILE A 30 -12.55 -34.36 -9.16
N ASP A 31 -12.80 -35.13 -8.10
CA ASP A 31 -11.79 -35.51 -7.10
C ASP A 31 -10.97 -36.76 -7.49
N GLU A 32 -11.44 -37.61 -8.41
CA GLU A 32 -10.80 -38.92 -8.66
C GLU A 32 -9.48 -38.89 -9.45
N ASN A 33 -9.08 -37.73 -10.00
CA ASN A 33 -7.88 -37.63 -10.85
C ASN A 33 -6.90 -36.50 -10.49
N PHE A 34 -7.07 -35.86 -9.33
CA PHE A 34 -6.08 -34.93 -8.80
C PHE A 34 -5.32 -35.58 -7.65
N PRO A 35 -3.98 -35.52 -7.62
CA PRO A 35 -3.21 -36.05 -6.50
C PRO A 35 -3.75 -35.43 -5.21
N SER A 36 -3.99 -36.26 -4.18
CA SER A 36 -4.22 -35.77 -2.83
C SER A 36 -3.07 -34.81 -2.51
N SER A 37 -3.38 -33.52 -2.48
CA SER A 37 -2.38 -32.49 -2.29
C SER A 37 -1.93 -32.53 -0.84
N ASP A 38 -0.97 -33.41 -0.55
CA ASP A 38 -0.06 -33.23 0.57
C ASP A 38 0.68 -31.93 0.30
N TYR A 39 0.12 -30.84 0.82
CA TYR A 39 0.69 -29.51 0.68
C TYR A 39 1.98 -29.49 1.49
N ASP A 40 3.10 -29.63 0.80
CA ASP A 40 4.41 -29.42 1.39
C ASP A 40 4.56 -27.93 1.71
N PHE A 41 4.75 -27.63 3.00
CA PHE A 41 4.99 -26.28 3.52
C PHE A 41 6.50 -25.96 3.53
N SER A 42 7.27 -26.53 2.61
CA SER A 42 8.69 -26.25 2.50
C SER A 42 8.89 -24.78 2.09
N ALA A 43 9.48 -24.01 3.00
CA ALA A 43 9.95 -22.66 2.73
C ALA A 43 11.06 -22.74 1.69
N ASP A 44 10.94 -21.96 0.62
CA ASP A 44 11.96 -21.83 -0.40
C ASP A 44 13.23 -21.20 0.23
N ASP A 45 14.37 -21.86 0.06
CA ASP A 45 15.66 -21.52 0.68
C ASP A 45 16.44 -20.54 -0.23
N SER A 46 15.75 -19.61 -0.91
CA SER A 46 16.31 -18.51 -1.70
C SER A 46 16.79 -17.39 -0.77
N THR A 47 18.01 -17.56 -0.28
CA THR A 47 18.46 -17.09 1.03
C THR A 47 18.84 -15.61 1.20
N ASP A 48 18.67 -14.71 0.23
CA ASP A 48 19.15 -13.31 0.42
C ASP A 48 18.23 -12.17 -0.08
N ILE A 49 17.22 -12.43 -0.92
CA ILE A 49 16.32 -11.37 -1.44
C ILE A 49 15.00 -11.32 -0.64
N ASP A 50 14.56 -12.45 -0.07
CA ASP A 50 13.23 -12.61 0.52
C ASP A 50 13.05 -12.10 1.97
N GLN A 51 14.14 -11.84 2.71
CA GLN A 51 14.08 -11.44 4.13
C GLN A 51 13.86 -9.93 4.37
N GLN A 52 13.71 -9.13 3.31
CA GLN A 52 13.54 -7.67 3.40
C GLN A 52 12.09 -7.18 3.17
N GLU A 53 11.18 -8.04 2.72
CA GLU A 53 9.81 -7.65 2.41
C GLU A 53 9.10 -7.11 3.66
N GLY A 54 8.63 -5.87 3.58
CA GLY A 54 7.96 -5.15 4.67
C GLY A 54 8.84 -4.19 5.47
N LYS A 55 10.18 -4.31 5.43
CA LYS A 55 11.07 -3.32 6.05
C LYS A 55 11.00 -2.00 5.26
N VAL A 56 11.01 -0.90 5.99
CA VAL A 56 11.05 0.45 5.43
C VAL A 56 12.51 0.85 5.26
N ASP A 57 12.89 1.05 4.01
CA ASP A 57 14.14 1.69 3.62
C ASP A 57 13.96 3.20 3.55
N LEU A 58 14.58 3.92 4.49
CA LEU A 58 14.51 5.39 4.53
C LEU A 58 15.46 6.07 3.52
N THR A 59 16.31 5.31 2.81
CA THR A 59 17.15 5.88 1.75
C THR A 59 16.35 6.18 0.48
N VAL A 60 15.21 5.50 0.29
CA VAL A 60 14.29 5.75 -0.83
C VAL A 60 13.52 7.04 -0.56
N THR A 61 13.61 7.99 -1.49
CA THR A 61 13.03 9.34 -1.33
C THR A 61 11.80 9.60 -2.20
N LYS A 62 11.57 8.77 -3.22
CA LYS A 62 10.44 8.86 -4.16
C LYS A 62 10.17 7.51 -4.81
N PHE A 63 8.97 7.33 -5.36
CA PHE A 63 8.68 6.18 -6.22
C PHE A 63 9.56 6.18 -7.48
N ALA A 64 9.97 4.99 -7.92
CA ALA A 64 10.56 4.82 -9.24
C ALA A 64 9.49 5.07 -10.33
N PRO A 65 9.84 5.73 -11.45
CA PRO A 65 8.90 5.93 -12.54
C PRO A 65 8.48 4.57 -13.14
N ILE A 66 7.19 4.41 -13.41
CA ILE A 66 6.68 3.22 -14.10
C ILE A 66 6.89 3.39 -15.61
N GLU A 67 7.76 2.57 -16.18
CA GLU A 67 8.03 2.59 -17.62
C GLU A 67 7.01 1.77 -18.42
N LYS A 68 6.53 0.67 -17.85
CA LYS A 68 5.55 -0.24 -18.46
C LYS A 68 4.41 -0.52 -17.50
N PHE A 69 3.18 -0.34 -17.97
CA PHE A 69 1.96 -0.64 -17.21
C PHE A 69 1.42 -2.04 -17.46
N PHE A 70 1.83 -2.67 -18.55
CA PHE A 70 1.42 -4.00 -18.96
C PHE A 70 2.61 -4.75 -19.55
N SER A 71 2.60 -6.07 -19.40
CA SER A 71 3.52 -6.99 -20.03
C SER A 71 3.26 -7.07 -21.54
N ASP A 72 4.34 -7.05 -22.32
CA ASP A 72 4.28 -7.29 -23.77
C ASP A 72 3.88 -8.74 -24.11
N LYS A 73 3.94 -9.64 -23.12
CA LYS A 73 3.60 -11.06 -23.25
C LYS A 73 2.43 -11.41 -22.34
N PRO A 74 1.18 -11.33 -22.83
CA PRO A 74 0.02 -11.78 -22.08
C PRO A 74 0.07 -13.28 -21.80
N HIS A 75 -0.30 -13.69 -20.60
CA HIS A 75 -0.41 -15.11 -20.26
C HIS A 75 -1.65 -15.74 -20.93
N LYS A 76 -1.67 -17.06 -21.10
CA LYS A 76 -2.79 -17.78 -21.74
C LYS A 76 -3.72 -18.51 -20.78
N VAL A 77 -3.59 -18.28 -19.48
CA VAL A 77 -4.38 -18.97 -18.44
C VAL A 77 -5.90 -18.79 -18.65
N PHE A 78 -6.35 -17.63 -19.12
CA PHE A 78 -7.78 -17.39 -19.38
C PHE A 78 -8.31 -18.07 -20.64
N ASP A 79 -7.44 -18.65 -21.48
CA ASP A 79 -7.80 -19.44 -22.66
C ASP A 79 -7.89 -20.95 -22.33
N ASP A 80 -7.59 -21.35 -21.10
CA ASP A 80 -7.69 -22.74 -20.66
C ASP A 80 -9.17 -23.16 -20.51
N PRO A 81 -9.67 -24.13 -21.29
CA PRO A 81 -11.05 -24.62 -21.17
C PRO A 81 -11.31 -25.28 -19.79
N ASN A 82 -10.26 -25.70 -19.08
CA ASN A 82 -10.39 -26.26 -17.73
C ASN A 82 -10.27 -25.20 -16.63
N TYR A 83 -10.19 -23.90 -16.96
CA TYR A 83 -10.01 -22.84 -15.96
C TYR A 83 -11.02 -22.95 -14.82
N TYR A 84 -12.31 -23.05 -15.15
CA TYR A 84 -13.38 -23.07 -14.16
C TYR A 84 -13.30 -24.30 -13.24
N LYS A 85 -13.07 -25.47 -13.85
CA LYS A 85 -12.91 -26.74 -13.11
C LYS A 85 -11.71 -26.68 -12.16
N THR A 86 -10.58 -26.16 -12.64
CA THR A 86 -9.36 -25.99 -11.83
C THR A 86 -9.53 -24.94 -10.73
N ALA A 87 -10.28 -23.86 -10.99
CA ALA A 87 -10.52 -22.82 -10.01
C ALA A 87 -11.38 -23.32 -8.83
N LEU A 88 -12.33 -24.22 -9.08
CA LEU A 88 -13.23 -24.79 -8.07
C LEU A 88 -12.78 -26.13 -7.46
N SER A 89 -11.76 -26.79 -8.01
CA SER A 89 -11.33 -28.12 -7.56
C SER A 89 -10.86 -28.14 -6.10
N GLY A 90 -11.04 -29.27 -5.41
CA GLY A 90 -10.55 -29.46 -4.04
C GLY A 90 -11.29 -28.68 -2.94
N GLU A 91 -12.46 -28.08 -3.26
CA GLU A 91 -13.33 -27.33 -2.32
C GLU A 91 -14.77 -27.88 -2.26
N SER A 92 -14.93 -29.19 -2.46
CA SER A 92 -16.17 -29.99 -2.55
C SER A 92 -17.50 -29.24 -2.27
N GLU A 93 -18.01 -29.27 -1.04
CA GLU A 93 -19.37 -28.80 -0.73
C GLU A 93 -19.59 -27.30 -1.05
N ILE A 94 -18.59 -26.46 -0.75
CA ILE A 94 -18.71 -25.01 -0.96
C ILE A 94 -18.55 -24.64 -2.45
N ALA A 95 -17.72 -25.36 -3.20
CA ALA A 95 -17.61 -25.24 -4.65
C ALA A 95 -18.94 -25.58 -5.33
N ASN A 96 -19.61 -26.66 -4.90
CA ASN A 96 -20.90 -27.07 -5.44
C ASN A 96 -21.97 -26.01 -5.20
N ARG A 97 -22.01 -25.44 -3.99
CA ARG A 97 -22.93 -24.35 -3.63
C ARG A 97 -22.66 -23.10 -4.47
N LEU A 98 -21.39 -22.74 -4.68
CA LEU A 98 -20.99 -21.61 -5.52
C LEU A 98 -21.42 -21.83 -6.97
N HIS A 99 -21.13 -23.01 -7.54
CA HIS A 99 -21.53 -23.40 -8.89
C HIS A 99 -23.05 -23.33 -9.07
N SER A 100 -23.81 -24.04 -8.25
CA SER A 100 -25.28 -24.09 -8.36
C SER A 100 -25.92 -22.70 -8.25
N THR A 101 -25.46 -21.87 -7.31
CA THR A 101 -25.99 -20.51 -7.11
C THR A 101 -25.60 -19.58 -8.26
N LEU A 102 -24.38 -19.70 -8.78
CA LEU A 102 -23.92 -18.91 -9.91
C LEU A 102 -24.69 -19.26 -11.18
N SER A 103 -24.90 -20.55 -11.46
CA SER A 103 -25.70 -21.01 -12.59
C SER A 103 -27.14 -20.49 -12.51
N LYS A 104 -27.77 -20.55 -11.32
CA LYS A 104 -29.10 -19.96 -11.10
C LYS A 104 -29.10 -18.45 -11.34
N PHE A 105 -28.10 -17.73 -10.84
CA PHE A 105 -27.97 -16.29 -11.06
C PHE A 105 -27.83 -15.92 -12.56
N LEU A 106 -27.10 -16.72 -13.34
CA LEU A 106 -26.90 -16.49 -14.76
C LEU A 106 -28.14 -16.83 -15.60
N LYS A 107 -28.88 -17.90 -15.24
CA LYS A 107 -30.13 -18.34 -15.92
C LYS A 107 -31.34 -17.44 -15.65
N THR A 108 -31.38 -16.80 -14.49
CA THR A 108 -32.60 -16.17 -14.00
C THR A 108 -32.90 -14.86 -14.73
N ASP A 109 -34.08 -14.80 -15.36
CA ASP A 109 -34.64 -13.58 -15.95
C ASP A 109 -35.47 -12.74 -14.96
N ASN A 110 -35.96 -13.36 -13.87
CA ASN A 110 -36.74 -12.65 -12.85
C ASN A 110 -35.84 -11.71 -12.01
N PRO A 111 -36.10 -10.38 -11.98
CA PRO A 111 -35.30 -9.44 -11.20
C PRO A 111 -35.27 -9.68 -9.69
N GLN A 112 -36.35 -10.21 -9.11
CA GLN A 112 -36.43 -10.48 -7.68
C GLN A 112 -35.53 -11.66 -7.29
N ASP A 113 -35.67 -12.78 -7.99
CA ASP A 113 -34.86 -13.98 -7.78
C ASP A 113 -33.37 -13.70 -8.05
N ARG A 114 -33.07 -12.93 -9.12
CA ARG A 114 -31.71 -12.47 -9.41
C ARG A 114 -31.09 -11.67 -8.26
N THR A 115 -31.90 -10.86 -7.56
CA THR A 115 -31.43 -10.11 -6.38
C THR A 115 -31.16 -11.03 -5.20
N VAL A 116 -31.99 -12.05 -4.98
CA VAL A 116 -31.78 -13.05 -3.93
C VAL A 116 -30.51 -13.86 -4.20
N TYR A 117 -30.33 -14.40 -5.40
CA TYR A 117 -29.12 -15.14 -5.78
C TYR A 117 -27.87 -14.27 -5.68
N ARG A 118 -27.95 -12.99 -6.03
CA ARG A 118 -26.84 -12.03 -5.85
C ARG A 118 -26.41 -11.90 -4.39
N GLN A 119 -27.36 -11.81 -3.45
CA GLN A 119 -27.06 -11.74 -2.02
C GLN A 119 -26.48 -13.06 -1.49
N GLN A 120 -27.00 -14.20 -1.96
CA GLN A 120 -26.46 -15.52 -1.62
C GLN A 120 -25.03 -15.69 -2.13
N LEU A 121 -24.76 -15.30 -3.38
CA LEU A 121 -23.41 -15.32 -3.98
C LEU A 121 -22.41 -14.50 -3.18
N TYR A 122 -22.82 -13.37 -2.61
CA TYR A 122 -21.94 -12.59 -1.72
C TYR A 122 -21.43 -13.41 -0.54
N ASN A 123 -22.31 -14.11 0.16
CA ASN A 123 -21.92 -14.92 1.32
C ASN A 123 -21.11 -16.15 0.89
N ILE A 124 -21.58 -16.87 -0.12
CA ILE A 124 -20.95 -18.11 -0.60
C ILE A 124 -19.55 -17.83 -1.15
N TYR A 125 -19.35 -16.73 -1.87
CA TYR A 125 -18.04 -16.36 -2.40
C TYR A 125 -17.02 -16.16 -1.27
N TYR A 126 -17.33 -15.37 -0.24
CA TYR A 126 -16.37 -15.17 0.86
C TYR A 126 -16.17 -16.43 1.71
N GLU A 127 -17.18 -17.30 1.82
CA GLU A 127 -17.05 -18.64 2.43
C GLU A 127 -16.11 -19.54 1.60
N PHE A 128 -16.17 -19.44 0.28
CA PHE A 128 -15.26 -20.13 -0.65
C PHE A 128 -13.82 -19.58 -0.58
N ILE A 129 -13.64 -18.26 -0.56
CA ILE A 129 -12.30 -17.64 -0.35
C ILE A 129 -11.74 -18.06 1.02
N ARG A 130 -12.60 -18.18 2.04
CA ARG A 130 -12.23 -18.67 3.36
C ARG A 130 -11.67 -20.09 3.34
N SER A 131 -12.23 -20.99 2.55
CA SER A 131 -11.73 -22.36 2.42
C SER A 131 -10.44 -22.44 1.59
N LEU A 132 -10.26 -21.55 0.61
CA LEU A 132 -9.07 -21.48 -0.23
C LEU A 132 -7.84 -20.89 0.49
N ALA A 133 -8.02 -19.92 1.39
CA ALA A 133 -6.89 -19.13 1.88
C ALA A 133 -5.74 -19.93 2.50
N PRO A 134 -5.97 -20.98 3.34
CA PRO A 134 -4.86 -21.79 3.86
C PRO A 134 -4.01 -22.44 2.77
N LYS A 135 -4.59 -22.69 1.60
CA LYS A 135 -3.90 -23.29 0.45
C LYS A 135 -3.12 -22.26 -0.36
N LEU A 136 -3.47 -20.96 -0.28
CA LEU A 136 -2.79 -19.86 -1.01
C LEU A 136 -1.34 -19.63 -0.58
N ALA A 137 -0.95 -20.15 0.59
CA ALA A 137 0.43 -20.12 1.07
C ALA A 137 1.35 -21.07 0.29
N SER A 138 0.79 -22.09 -0.38
CA SER A 138 1.59 -23.08 -1.10
C SER A 138 2.06 -22.52 -2.44
N VAL A 139 3.32 -22.79 -2.79
CA VAL A 139 3.89 -22.48 -4.11
C VAL A 139 3.14 -23.20 -5.24
N SER A 140 2.51 -24.34 -4.92
CA SER A 140 1.82 -25.22 -5.87
C SER A 140 0.41 -24.76 -6.30
N VAL A 141 -0.07 -23.60 -5.84
CA VAL A 141 -1.44 -23.14 -6.15
C VAL A 141 -1.60 -22.91 -7.66
N PRO A 142 -2.56 -23.57 -8.32
CA PRO A 142 -2.82 -23.35 -9.75
C PRO A 142 -3.18 -21.90 -10.07
N ALA A 143 -2.70 -21.40 -11.21
CA ALA A 143 -2.96 -20.04 -11.66
C ALA A 143 -4.46 -19.66 -11.70
N PRO A 144 -5.40 -20.54 -12.13
CA PRO A 144 -6.83 -20.23 -12.07
C PRO A 144 -7.35 -19.88 -10.66
N LYS A 145 -6.84 -20.55 -9.61
CA LYS A 145 -7.19 -20.23 -8.22
C LYS A 145 -6.62 -18.89 -7.78
N LYS A 146 -5.37 -18.59 -8.17
CA LYS A 146 -4.75 -17.27 -7.91
C LYS A 146 -5.57 -16.14 -8.53
N TYR A 147 -5.92 -16.25 -9.81
CA TYR A 147 -6.70 -15.23 -10.50
C TYR A 147 -8.15 -15.10 -10.03
N LEU A 148 -8.77 -16.20 -9.56
CA LEU A 148 -10.06 -16.15 -8.89
C LEU A 148 -10.00 -15.24 -7.66
N VAL A 149 -9.01 -15.42 -6.79
CA VAL A 149 -8.86 -14.61 -5.58
C VAL A 149 -8.41 -13.19 -5.91
N ARG A 150 -7.45 -13.03 -6.83
CA ARG A 150 -6.85 -11.76 -7.25
C ARG A 150 -7.88 -10.81 -7.87
N TYR A 151 -8.65 -11.31 -8.85
CA TYR A 151 -9.54 -10.48 -9.66
C TYR A 151 -11.03 -10.70 -9.36
N GLY A 152 -11.38 -11.64 -8.47
CA GLY A 152 -12.77 -12.12 -8.36
C GLY A 152 -13.22 -12.88 -9.59
N LEU A 153 -12.28 -13.37 -10.42
CA LEU A 153 -12.56 -13.98 -11.71
C LEU A 153 -12.84 -15.48 -11.56
N VAL A 154 -14.12 -15.79 -11.37
CA VAL A 154 -14.58 -17.19 -11.30
C VAL A 154 -14.62 -17.82 -12.70
N LEU A 155 -15.00 -17.05 -13.73
CA LEU A 155 -15.18 -17.52 -15.11
C LEU A 155 -14.56 -16.53 -16.11
N PRO A 156 -13.64 -16.95 -17.00
CA PRO A 156 -13.05 -16.08 -18.00
C PRO A 156 -14.06 -15.49 -18.99
N SER A 157 -15.15 -16.20 -19.27
CA SER A 157 -16.25 -15.75 -20.12
C SER A 157 -17.03 -14.56 -19.55
N LEU A 158 -16.79 -14.17 -18.29
CA LEU A 158 -17.34 -12.94 -17.73
C LEU A 158 -16.61 -11.67 -18.20
N PHE A 159 -15.48 -11.81 -18.90
CA PHE A 159 -14.82 -10.72 -19.61
C PHE A 159 -15.43 -10.45 -20.99
N THR A 160 -15.19 -9.23 -21.50
CA THR A 160 -15.12 -9.01 -22.96
C THR A 160 -13.75 -9.43 -23.50
N ILE A 161 -13.61 -9.63 -24.81
CA ILE A 161 -12.34 -10.03 -25.44
C ILE A 161 -11.20 -9.04 -25.10
N GLU A 162 -11.49 -7.74 -25.14
CA GLU A 162 -10.53 -6.68 -24.81
C GLU A 162 -10.13 -6.69 -23.33
N GLN A 163 -11.10 -6.91 -22.43
CA GLN A 163 -10.83 -7.03 -21.00
C GLN A 163 -9.96 -8.26 -20.72
N LYS A 164 -10.30 -9.41 -21.31
CA LYS A 164 -9.51 -10.65 -21.19
C LYS A 164 -8.04 -10.42 -21.58
N SER A 165 -7.81 -9.78 -22.73
CA SER A 165 -6.46 -9.44 -23.20
C SER A 165 -5.74 -8.48 -22.25
N THR A 166 -6.45 -7.48 -21.72
CA THR A 166 -5.88 -6.51 -20.78
C THR A 166 -5.45 -7.18 -19.48
N PHE A 167 -6.34 -7.96 -18.85
CA PHE A 167 -6.04 -8.64 -17.59
C PHE A 167 -4.94 -9.68 -17.76
N ALA A 168 -4.89 -10.37 -18.92
CA ALA A 168 -3.82 -11.31 -19.23
C ALA A 168 -2.44 -10.66 -19.36
N SER A 169 -2.39 -9.36 -19.64
CA SER A 169 -1.16 -8.58 -19.77
C SER A 169 -0.70 -7.92 -18.47
N VAL A 170 -1.43 -8.07 -17.36
CA VAL A 170 -1.01 -7.52 -16.06
C VAL A 170 0.20 -8.30 -15.53
N PHE A 171 1.14 -7.62 -14.88
CA PHE A 171 2.28 -8.30 -14.27
C PHE A 171 1.85 -9.16 -13.08
N ASP A 172 2.23 -10.43 -13.11
CA ASP A 172 1.97 -11.34 -11.98
C ASP A 172 2.85 -11.01 -10.78
N GLU A 173 4.14 -10.79 -11.05
CA GLU A 173 5.17 -10.45 -10.07
C GLU A 173 5.12 -8.96 -9.69
N ASN A 174 5.84 -8.60 -8.63
CA ASN A 174 6.00 -7.20 -8.19
C ASN A 174 7.40 -6.68 -8.58
N PRO A 175 7.63 -6.27 -9.85
CA PRO A 175 8.94 -5.80 -10.30
C PRO A 175 9.36 -4.49 -9.62
N SER A 176 8.41 -3.72 -9.10
CA SER A 176 8.67 -2.43 -8.45
C SER A 176 9.22 -2.57 -7.03
N GLY A 177 8.97 -3.69 -6.35
CA GLY A 177 9.23 -3.86 -4.92
C GLY A 177 8.36 -2.99 -4.00
N GLU A 178 7.41 -2.22 -4.53
CA GLU A 178 6.53 -1.36 -3.74
C GLU A 178 5.48 -2.21 -2.97
N PRO A 179 5.05 -1.79 -1.77
CA PRO A 179 4.23 -2.58 -0.85
C PRO A 179 2.73 -2.62 -1.26
N ILE A 180 2.44 -2.95 -2.51
CA ILE A 180 1.09 -2.99 -3.08
C ILE A 180 0.79 -4.41 -3.52
N TYR A 181 -0.21 -5.02 -2.86
CA TYR A 181 -0.50 -6.43 -2.95
C TYR A 181 -1.91 -6.66 -3.48
N TYR A 182 -2.02 -7.64 -4.36
CA TYR A 182 -3.31 -8.26 -4.67
C TYR A 182 -3.79 -9.13 -3.49
N LEU A 183 -5.07 -9.46 -3.46
CA LEU A 183 -5.65 -10.22 -2.35
C LEU A 183 -4.99 -11.60 -2.14
N ASP A 184 -4.65 -12.30 -3.22
CA ASP A 184 -3.97 -13.60 -3.15
C ASP A 184 -2.56 -13.48 -2.54
N GLU A 185 -1.82 -12.44 -2.94
CA GLU A 185 -0.50 -12.13 -2.40
C GLU A 185 -0.60 -11.73 -0.92
N TRP A 186 -1.55 -10.87 -0.57
CA TRP A 186 -1.77 -10.44 0.81
C TRP A 186 -1.98 -11.63 1.75
N LEU A 187 -2.87 -12.55 1.37
CA LEU A 187 -3.16 -13.75 2.16
C LEU A 187 -1.96 -14.69 2.23
N SER A 188 -1.24 -14.88 1.11
CA SER A 188 -0.02 -15.71 1.07
C SER A 188 1.09 -15.14 1.96
N TYR A 189 1.29 -13.83 1.94
CA TYR A 189 2.30 -13.14 2.74
C TYR A 189 1.97 -13.15 4.24
N ILE A 190 0.69 -13.11 4.61
CA ILE A 190 0.27 -13.29 6.01
C ILE A 190 0.47 -14.74 6.44
N ALA A 191 0.12 -15.71 5.59
CA ALA A 191 0.29 -17.12 5.90
C ALA A 191 1.77 -17.53 6.06
N THR A 192 2.68 -16.93 5.28
CA THR A 192 4.13 -17.11 5.40
C THR A 192 4.78 -16.25 6.48
N GLY A 193 4.02 -15.39 7.16
CA GLY A 193 4.52 -14.51 8.23
C GLY A 193 5.32 -13.30 7.75
N LYS A 194 5.35 -13.03 6.43
CA LYS A 194 5.96 -11.83 5.83
C LYS A 194 5.16 -10.55 6.15
N LEU A 195 3.84 -10.67 6.29
CA LEU A 195 2.95 -9.59 6.74
C LEU A 195 2.30 -9.94 8.09
N THR A 196 2.09 -8.92 8.94
CA THR A 196 1.32 -9.09 10.18
C THR A 196 -0.17 -9.12 9.89
N LEU A 197 -0.98 -9.57 10.85
CA LEU A 197 -2.44 -9.50 10.76
C LEU A 197 -2.92 -8.05 10.80
N SER A 198 -4.03 -7.79 10.12
CA SER A 198 -4.71 -6.50 10.16
C SER A 198 -5.30 -6.23 11.54
N ALA A 199 -5.08 -5.04 12.08
CA ALA A 199 -5.63 -4.65 13.38
C ALA A 199 -7.17 -4.61 13.33
N THR A 200 -7.82 -5.06 14.39
CA THR A 200 -9.28 -4.96 14.58
C THR A 200 -9.58 -4.36 15.95
N ASP A 201 -10.64 -3.55 16.05
CA ASP A 201 -11.05 -2.94 17.34
C ASP A 201 -11.50 -3.98 18.38
N GLU A 202 -11.91 -5.16 17.91
CA GLU A 202 -12.21 -6.31 18.75
C GLU A 202 -10.90 -6.91 19.28
N ALA A 203 -10.51 -6.53 20.50
CA ALA A 203 -9.40 -7.17 21.19
C ALA A 203 -9.64 -8.68 21.27
N PRO A 204 -8.69 -9.55 20.87
CA PRO A 204 -8.84 -10.96 21.12
C PRO A 204 -8.74 -11.20 22.63
N THR A 205 -9.87 -11.41 23.31
CA THR A 205 -9.90 -11.90 24.68
C THR A 205 -9.44 -13.35 24.71
N ARG A 206 -8.13 -13.60 24.62
CA ARG A 206 -7.55 -14.87 25.06
C ARG A 206 -7.30 -14.77 26.56
N ARG A 207 -8.30 -15.13 27.38
CA ARG A 207 -8.09 -15.36 28.80
C ARG A 207 -7.35 -16.70 28.97
N GLY A 208 -6.06 -16.63 29.25
CA GLY A 208 -5.23 -17.75 29.72
C GLY A 208 -3.96 -17.99 28.91
N GLY A 209 -2.80 -18.06 29.58
CA GLY A 209 -1.48 -18.54 29.09
C GLY A 209 -0.80 -17.77 27.94
N GLY A 210 -1.58 -17.25 26.99
CA GLY A 210 -1.11 -16.50 25.83
C GLY A 210 -0.85 -15.02 26.08
N ASP A 211 -1.14 -14.51 27.27
CA ASP A 211 -0.94 -13.09 27.64
C ASP A 211 0.56 -12.76 27.75
N ASP A 212 1.35 -13.66 28.34
CA ASP A 212 2.81 -13.50 28.39
C ASP A 212 3.46 -13.63 27.01
N MET A 213 2.94 -14.51 26.16
CA MET A 213 3.38 -14.66 24.77
C MET A 213 3.02 -13.42 23.93
N GLN A 214 1.79 -12.91 24.04
CA GLN A 214 1.38 -11.66 23.39
C GLN A 214 2.19 -10.46 23.90
N ARG A 215 2.51 -10.43 25.20
CA ARG A 215 3.38 -9.40 25.79
C ARG A 215 4.81 -9.50 25.28
N LEU A 216 5.37 -10.71 25.14
CA LEU A 216 6.69 -10.92 24.55
C LEU A 216 6.71 -10.53 23.07
N MET A 217 5.69 -10.90 22.30
CA MET A 217 5.53 -10.50 20.89
C MET A 217 5.40 -8.98 20.74
N THR A 218 4.67 -8.33 21.65
CA THR A 218 4.56 -6.87 21.73
C THR A 218 5.93 -6.22 21.98
N LEU A 219 6.70 -6.77 22.93
CA LEU A 219 8.05 -6.28 23.24
C LEU A 219 8.99 -6.50 22.05
N GLN A 220 8.88 -7.63 21.37
CA GLN A 220 9.66 -7.94 20.17
C GLN A 220 9.35 -6.95 19.04
N ASN A 221 8.08 -6.69 18.72
CA ASN A 221 7.70 -5.72 17.68
C ASN A 221 8.20 -4.31 17.99
N LYS A 222 8.15 -3.90 19.27
CA LYS A 222 8.71 -2.63 19.71
C LYS A 222 10.23 -2.58 19.58
N ALA A 223 10.93 -3.66 19.95
CA ALA A 223 12.39 -3.76 19.84
C ALA A 223 12.83 -3.78 18.36
N ALA A 224 12.16 -4.55 17.51
CA ALA A 224 12.38 -4.58 16.07
C ALA A 224 12.20 -3.18 15.44
N GLY A 225 11.16 -2.43 15.86
CA GLY A 225 10.98 -1.04 15.43
C GLY A 225 12.13 -0.11 15.84
N LYS A 226 12.70 -0.29 17.04
CA LYS A 226 13.89 0.45 17.47
C LYS A 226 15.12 0.09 16.63
N VAL A 227 15.36 -1.20 16.38
CA VAL A 227 16.49 -1.68 15.55
C VAL A 227 16.42 -1.07 14.17
N GLN A 228 15.27 -1.20 13.51
CA GLN A 228 15.05 -0.66 12.18
C GLN A 228 15.26 0.87 12.14
N THR A 229 14.78 1.58 13.17
CA THR A 229 14.97 3.03 13.28
C THR A 229 16.46 3.37 13.43
N ALA A 230 17.19 2.66 14.29
CA ALA A 230 18.62 2.87 14.51
C ALA A 230 19.45 2.52 13.27
N GLU A 231 19.12 1.42 12.58
CA GLU A 231 19.75 0.99 11.33
C GLU A 231 19.58 2.07 10.25
N ASN A 232 18.37 2.60 10.10
CA ASN A 232 18.09 3.62 9.11
C ASN A 232 18.79 4.95 9.41
N TYR A 233 18.90 5.34 10.69
CA TYR A 233 19.70 6.50 11.07
C TYR A 233 21.18 6.30 10.76
N LEU A 234 21.72 5.10 11.04
CA LEU A 234 23.08 4.76 10.69
C LEU A 234 23.31 4.85 9.17
N LYS A 235 22.44 4.23 8.35
CA LYS A 235 22.51 4.31 6.87
C LYS A 235 22.47 5.76 6.38
N THR A 236 21.54 6.56 6.91
CA THR A 236 21.41 7.99 6.55
C THR A 236 22.69 8.77 6.85
N LYS A 237 23.30 8.55 8.02
CA LYS A 237 24.53 9.25 8.43
C LYS A 237 25.75 8.78 7.66
N VAL A 238 25.84 7.49 7.34
CA VAL A 238 26.89 6.95 6.46
C VAL A 238 26.79 7.54 5.06
N ASN A 239 25.58 7.63 4.49
CA ASN A 239 25.36 8.29 3.20
C ASN A 239 25.73 9.79 3.24
N GLN A 240 25.35 10.49 4.32
CA GLN A 240 25.71 11.89 4.52
C GLN A 240 27.24 12.09 4.59
N ARG A 241 27.96 11.18 5.27
CA ARG A 241 29.43 11.17 5.29
C ARG A 241 29.99 11.00 3.87
N GLY A 242 29.47 10.03 3.11
CA GLY A 242 29.89 9.79 1.72
C GLY A 242 29.72 11.02 0.82
N LEU A 243 28.61 11.75 0.95
CA LEU A 243 28.39 13.01 0.22
C LEU A 243 29.40 14.10 0.62
N LEU A 244 29.66 14.28 1.92
CA LEU A 244 30.68 15.23 2.38
C LEU A 244 32.09 14.87 1.91
N GLU A 245 32.43 13.58 1.87
CA GLU A 245 33.71 13.10 1.37
C GLU A 245 33.87 13.41 -0.14
N ILE A 246 32.81 13.24 -0.94
CA ILE A 246 32.80 13.59 -2.36
C ILE A 246 32.96 15.11 -2.54
N GLU A 247 32.20 15.92 -1.80
CA GLU A 247 32.30 17.38 -1.86
C GLU A 247 33.70 17.87 -1.44
N LEU A 248 34.28 17.29 -0.37
CA LEU A 248 35.61 17.65 0.09
C LEU A 248 36.67 17.31 -0.95
N LYS A 249 36.60 16.11 -1.58
CA LYS A 249 37.51 15.73 -2.67
C LYS A 249 37.42 16.72 -3.83
N ALA A 250 36.20 17.03 -4.29
CA ALA A 250 36.00 17.99 -5.37
C ALA A 250 36.57 19.38 -5.05
N LYS A 251 36.47 19.84 -3.79
CA LYS A 251 37.09 21.09 -3.36
C LYS A 251 38.61 21.04 -3.31
N ILE A 252 39.18 19.93 -2.84
CA ILE A 252 40.63 19.72 -2.83
C ILE A 252 41.15 19.71 -4.27
N ASP A 253 40.47 19.05 -5.20
CA ASP A 253 40.85 19.02 -6.61
C ASP A 253 40.87 20.43 -7.21
N GLN A 254 39.86 21.27 -6.92
CA GLN A 254 39.81 22.67 -7.35
C GLN A 254 40.89 23.56 -6.71
N ILE A 255 41.25 23.30 -5.45
CA ILE A 255 42.36 24.00 -4.77
C ILE A 255 43.70 23.66 -5.44
N CYS A 256 43.85 22.42 -5.91
CA CYS A 256 45.06 21.93 -6.58
C CYS A 256 45.10 22.21 -8.09
N ASP A 257 44.04 22.78 -8.67
CA ASP A 257 43.97 23.10 -10.10
C ASP A 257 44.65 24.45 -10.39
N HIS A 258 45.87 24.41 -10.93
CA HIS A 258 46.66 25.61 -11.20
C HIS A 258 46.67 25.94 -12.70
N GLN A 259 46.09 27.09 -13.07
CA GLN A 259 46.22 27.62 -14.43
C GLN A 259 47.68 27.95 -14.75
N ASN A 260 48.09 27.86 -16.02
CA ASN A 260 49.44 28.22 -16.43
C ASN A 260 49.65 29.73 -16.34
N MET A 261 50.85 30.14 -15.93
CA MET A 261 51.19 31.56 -15.89
C MET A 261 51.29 32.15 -17.30
N PRO A 262 50.71 33.34 -17.56
CA PRO A 262 50.76 33.98 -18.89
C PRO A 262 52.18 34.21 -19.42
N CYS A 263 53.14 34.46 -18.52
CA CYS A 263 54.54 34.71 -18.86
C CYS A 263 55.41 33.44 -18.83
N PHE A 264 54.92 32.34 -18.25
CA PHE A 264 55.64 31.07 -18.10
C PHE A 264 54.68 29.89 -18.35
N PRO A 265 54.51 29.46 -19.62
CA PRO A 265 53.47 28.50 -20.00
C PRO A 265 53.60 27.12 -19.33
N ASN A 266 54.78 26.77 -18.83
CA ASN A 266 55.08 25.48 -18.21
C ASN A 266 55.08 25.52 -16.67
N LEU A 267 54.69 26.65 -16.06
CA LEU A 267 54.67 26.83 -14.61
C LEU A 267 53.26 27.22 -14.16
N GLY A 268 52.76 26.54 -13.13
CA GLY A 268 51.45 26.82 -12.53
C GLY A 268 51.43 28.17 -11.81
N ALA A 269 50.32 28.89 -11.94
CA ALA A 269 50.10 30.19 -11.31
C ALA A 269 49.95 30.07 -9.78
N PRO A 270 50.27 31.15 -9.04
CA PRO A 270 49.96 31.24 -7.61
C PRO A 270 48.47 31.06 -7.34
N LEU A 271 48.13 30.64 -6.11
CA LEU A 271 46.74 30.47 -5.67
C LEU A 271 45.91 31.72 -5.92
N SER A 272 44.78 31.53 -6.60
CA SER A 272 43.81 32.60 -6.84
C SER A 272 43.06 32.99 -5.56
N GLU A 273 42.42 34.16 -5.55
CA GLU A 273 41.58 34.58 -4.42
C GLU A 273 40.39 33.64 -4.19
N SER A 274 39.86 33.01 -5.25
CA SER A 274 38.82 31.98 -5.10
C SER A 274 39.38 30.73 -4.42
N GLN A 275 40.53 30.22 -4.86
CA GLN A 275 41.18 29.06 -4.23
C GLN A 275 41.52 29.30 -2.76
N LYS A 276 42.00 30.50 -2.41
CA LYS A 276 42.27 30.88 -1.01
C LYS A 276 41.01 30.82 -0.14
N ARG A 277 39.85 31.26 -0.64
CA ARG A 277 38.58 31.16 0.09
C ARG A 277 38.15 29.71 0.32
N MET A 278 38.41 28.84 -0.65
CA MET A 278 38.06 27.42 -0.57
C MET A 278 38.79 26.67 0.55
N PHE A 279 39.96 27.12 1.01
CA PHE A 279 40.64 26.53 2.18
C PHE A 279 39.79 26.60 3.45
N ASN A 280 39.10 27.72 3.68
CA ASN A 280 38.23 27.88 4.84
C ASN A 280 37.02 26.95 4.74
N GLU A 281 36.42 26.86 3.56
CA GLU A 281 35.29 25.97 3.32
C GLU A 281 35.68 24.48 3.43
N ALA A 282 36.88 24.12 2.99
CA ALA A 282 37.42 22.76 3.17
C ALA A 282 37.67 22.47 4.66
N SER A 283 38.19 23.43 5.42
CA SER A 283 38.35 23.30 6.88
C SER A 283 37.01 23.09 7.60
N GLU A 284 35.96 23.80 7.19
CA GLU A 284 34.60 23.59 7.71
C GLU A 284 34.08 22.19 7.39
N LYS A 285 34.23 21.73 6.13
CA LYS A 285 33.82 20.37 5.73
C LYS A 285 34.56 19.28 6.50
N MET A 286 35.85 19.47 6.82
CA MET A 286 36.59 18.55 7.68
C MET A 286 36.03 18.50 9.11
N ARG A 287 35.59 19.64 9.67
CA ARG A 287 34.93 19.67 10.98
C ARG A 287 33.56 18.98 10.93
N ASP A 288 32.81 19.19 9.86
CA ASP A 288 31.52 18.51 9.64
C ASP A 288 31.70 16.98 9.54
N LEU A 289 32.75 16.51 8.87
CA LEU A 289 33.09 15.08 8.83
C LEU A 289 33.35 14.50 10.22
N LEU A 290 34.12 15.20 11.06
CA LEU A 290 34.36 14.78 12.45
C LEU A 290 33.06 14.76 13.28
N LYS A 291 32.17 15.73 13.05
CA LYS A 291 30.86 15.76 13.70
C LYS A 291 29.99 14.57 13.28
N ILE A 292 29.92 14.29 11.98
CA ILE A 292 29.16 13.15 11.45
C ILE A 292 29.75 11.82 11.93
N ASP A 293 31.08 11.68 12.00
CA ASP A 293 31.71 10.47 12.52
C ASP A 293 31.33 10.17 13.98
N LYS A 294 31.28 11.21 14.82
CA LYS A 294 30.76 11.10 16.18
C LYS A 294 29.29 10.69 16.21
N GLU A 295 28.45 11.26 15.33
CA GLU A 295 27.05 10.87 15.20
C GLU A 295 26.89 9.42 14.71
N ILE A 296 27.72 8.97 13.75
CA ILE A 296 27.75 7.57 13.27
C ILE A 296 28.09 6.63 14.43
N SER A 297 29.13 6.93 15.20
CA SER A 297 29.55 6.14 16.37
C SER A 297 28.43 6.03 17.41
N GLN A 298 27.72 7.13 17.68
CA GLN A 298 26.57 7.13 18.60
C GLN A 298 25.40 6.26 18.07
N ASN A 299 25.07 6.38 16.78
CA ASN A 299 24.01 5.59 16.16
C ASN A 299 24.37 4.10 16.07
N LEU A 300 25.65 3.77 15.86
CA LEU A 300 26.14 2.40 15.84
C LEU A 300 25.96 1.73 17.21
N ASN A 301 26.32 2.42 18.30
CA ASN A 301 26.11 1.92 19.66
C ASN A 301 24.61 1.70 19.94
N ALA A 302 23.76 2.67 19.57
CA ALA A 302 22.31 2.54 19.73
C ALA A 302 21.72 1.37 18.93
N TYR A 303 22.25 1.11 17.72
CA TYR A 303 21.88 -0.06 16.92
C TYR A 303 22.30 -1.36 17.59
N GLN A 304 23.54 -1.46 18.09
CA GLN A 304 24.05 -2.65 18.77
C GLN A 304 23.24 -2.96 20.04
N GLU A 305 22.91 -1.94 20.84
CA GLU A 305 22.06 -2.09 22.02
C GLU A 305 20.67 -2.63 21.63
N ALA A 306 20.00 -1.99 20.66
CA ALA A 306 18.68 -2.42 20.19
C ALA A 306 18.69 -3.83 19.57
N ALA A 307 19.75 -4.19 18.84
CA ALA A 307 19.91 -5.51 18.23
C ALA A 307 20.07 -6.57 19.31
N SER A 308 20.85 -6.29 20.36
CA SER A 308 21.02 -7.19 21.50
C SER A 308 19.71 -7.40 22.28
N GLU A 309 18.91 -6.34 22.49
CA GLU A 309 17.57 -6.43 23.06
C GLU A 309 16.69 -7.37 22.23
N THR A 310 16.70 -7.22 20.91
CA THR A 310 15.86 -8.00 19.98
C THR A 310 16.25 -9.47 19.96
N ILE A 311 17.55 -9.79 19.90
CA ILE A 311 18.05 -11.17 19.97
C ILE A 311 17.61 -11.82 21.28
N SER A 312 17.79 -11.14 22.42
CA SER A 312 17.39 -11.67 23.73
C SER A 312 15.88 -11.92 23.85
N LEU A 313 15.06 -11.09 23.21
CA LEU A 313 13.61 -11.25 23.17
C LEU A 313 13.20 -12.38 22.23
N GLN A 314 13.89 -12.51 21.09
CA GLN A 314 13.64 -13.56 20.12
C GLN A 314 14.03 -14.93 20.67
N GLU A 315 15.14 -15.07 21.38
CA GLU A 315 15.50 -16.30 22.10
C GLU A 315 14.42 -16.71 23.11
N LYS A 316 13.93 -15.75 23.92
CA LYS A 316 12.81 -15.98 24.85
C LYS A 316 11.54 -16.39 24.12
N LEU A 317 11.29 -15.80 22.95
CA LEU A 317 10.12 -16.12 22.14
C LEU A 317 10.27 -17.52 21.54
N THR A 318 11.40 -17.88 20.95
CA THR A 318 11.66 -19.22 20.39
C THR A 318 11.52 -20.32 21.45
N ILE A 319 12.04 -20.09 22.66
CA ILE A 319 11.87 -21.00 23.80
C ILE A 319 10.40 -21.12 24.21
N ALA A 320 9.63 -20.03 24.12
CA ALA A 320 8.19 -20.02 24.38
C ALA A 320 7.32 -20.51 23.20
N SER A 321 7.87 -20.59 21.97
CA SER A 321 7.13 -20.71 20.70
C SER A 321 7.36 -22.01 19.95
N ALA A 322 7.82 -23.08 20.59
CA ALA A 322 7.95 -24.40 19.97
C ALA A 322 6.62 -25.00 19.44
N THR A 323 5.55 -24.21 19.32
CA THR A 323 4.19 -24.59 18.90
C THR A 323 3.40 -23.49 18.16
N VAL A 324 4.00 -22.40 17.65
CA VAL A 324 3.21 -21.33 17.00
C VAL A 324 3.81 -20.88 15.67
N GLY A 325 3.53 -21.62 14.60
CA GLY A 325 3.38 -21.01 13.27
C GLY A 325 2.11 -20.16 13.22
N VAL A 326 1.96 -19.27 12.24
CA VAL A 326 0.69 -18.55 12.00
C VAL A 326 -0.40 -19.61 11.91
N SER A 327 -1.34 -19.57 12.86
CA SER A 327 -2.36 -20.62 12.91
C SER A 327 -3.32 -20.43 11.73
N ASN A 328 -3.82 -21.51 11.14
CA ASN A 328 -4.92 -21.44 10.16
C ASN A 328 -6.08 -20.56 10.67
N SER A 329 -6.31 -20.53 11.99
CA SER A 329 -7.32 -19.69 12.62
C SER A 329 -7.09 -18.18 12.45
N ASP A 330 -5.85 -17.73 12.33
CA ASP A 330 -5.52 -16.32 12.18
C ASP A 330 -5.71 -15.85 10.73
N LEU A 331 -5.37 -16.69 9.75
CA LEU A 331 -5.65 -16.43 8.35
C LEU A 331 -7.16 -16.34 8.09
N LEU A 332 -7.94 -17.21 8.73
CA LEU A 332 -9.40 -17.17 8.67
C LEU A 332 -9.97 -15.85 9.21
N LYS A 333 -9.42 -15.31 10.30
CA LYS A 333 -9.80 -13.98 10.81
C LYS A 333 -9.44 -12.87 9.83
N GLU A 334 -8.27 -12.94 9.21
CA GLU A 334 -7.84 -11.95 8.22
C GLU A 334 -8.82 -11.86 7.05
N ILE A 335 -9.36 -13.00 6.58
CA ILE A 335 -10.36 -13.00 5.49
C ILE A 335 -11.65 -12.30 5.92
N ASP A 336 -12.09 -12.50 7.16
CA ASP A 336 -13.25 -11.79 7.71
C ASP A 336 -12.97 -10.28 7.78
N THR A 337 -11.75 -9.89 8.17
CA THR A 337 -11.28 -8.50 8.17
C THR A 337 -11.25 -7.92 6.76
N VAL A 338 -10.68 -8.62 5.77
CA VAL A 338 -10.68 -8.22 4.36
C VAL A 338 -12.10 -8.07 3.82
N ARG A 339 -13.01 -8.94 4.20
CA ARG A 339 -14.43 -8.83 3.82
C ARG A 339 -15.06 -7.55 4.35
N GLN A 340 -14.71 -7.12 5.56
CA GLN A 340 -15.14 -5.83 6.11
C GLN A 340 -14.51 -4.65 5.35
N MET A 341 -13.20 -4.71 5.08
CA MET A 341 -12.50 -3.70 4.27
C MET A 341 -13.15 -3.55 2.88
N ALA A 342 -13.42 -4.66 2.20
CA ALA A 342 -14.09 -4.70 0.91
C ALA A 342 -15.50 -4.09 0.96
N LYS A 343 -16.25 -4.30 2.04
CA LYS A 343 -17.56 -3.65 2.25
C LYS A 343 -17.42 -2.14 2.42
N MET A 344 -16.39 -1.69 3.13
CA MET A 344 -16.14 -0.27 3.38
C MET A 344 -15.73 0.49 2.11
N THR A 345 -14.91 -0.11 1.24
CA THR A 345 -14.54 0.52 -0.05
C THR A 345 -15.73 0.67 -1.01
N VAL A 346 -16.71 -0.25 -0.90
CA VAL A 346 -17.95 -0.21 -1.67
C VAL A 346 -18.95 0.81 -1.12
N GLY A 347 -19.02 0.95 0.20
CA GLY A 347 -19.98 1.83 0.87
C GLY A 347 -21.42 1.29 0.86
N ARG A 348 -22.31 1.93 1.63
CA ARG A 348 -23.65 1.38 1.96
C ARG A 348 -24.59 1.16 0.77
N LYS A 349 -24.43 1.95 -0.30
CA LYS A 349 -25.29 1.91 -1.50
C LYS A 349 -24.53 1.36 -2.72
N GLY A 350 -23.31 0.88 -2.53
CA GLY A 350 -22.46 0.44 -3.63
C GLY A 350 -22.77 -0.98 -4.09
N ASN A 351 -22.09 -1.39 -5.17
CA ASN A 351 -22.20 -2.73 -5.71
C ASN A 351 -21.31 -3.71 -4.93
N HIS A 352 -21.92 -4.48 -4.03
CA HIS A 352 -21.24 -5.53 -3.26
C HIS A 352 -21.09 -6.87 -4.00
N PHE A 353 -21.36 -6.95 -5.29
CA PHE A 353 -21.20 -8.20 -6.03
C PHE A 353 -19.72 -8.63 -6.02
N PRO A 354 -19.38 -9.84 -5.56
CA PRO A 354 -17.99 -10.18 -5.26
C PRO A 354 -17.24 -10.81 -6.44
N ILE A 355 -17.95 -11.13 -7.52
CA ILE A 355 -17.40 -11.79 -8.71
C ILE A 355 -17.20 -10.76 -9.82
N PHE A 356 -16.13 -10.90 -10.58
CA PHE A 356 -15.88 -10.10 -11.77
C PHE A 356 -17.00 -10.32 -12.80
N SER A 357 -17.54 -9.25 -13.37
CA SER A 357 -18.52 -9.29 -14.45
C SER A 357 -18.38 -8.06 -15.33
N ARG A 358 -18.35 -8.28 -16.65
CA ARG A 358 -18.44 -7.23 -17.67
C ARG A 358 -19.62 -6.29 -17.50
N ASP A 359 -20.71 -6.72 -16.87
CA ASP A 359 -21.90 -5.90 -16.61
C ASP A 359 -21.62 -4.76 -15.62
N TYR A 360 -20.65 -4.95 -14.72
CA TYR A 360 -20.34 -4.02 -13.63
C TYR A 360 -18.98 -3.35 -13.80
N TYR A 361 -18.10 -3.95 -14.60
CA TYR A 361 -16.78 -3.39 -14.90
C TYR A 361 -16.90 -2.29 -15.96
N HIS A 362 -16.69 -1.05 -15.53
CA HIS A 362 -16.72 0.14 -16.39
C HIS A 362 -15.39 0.89 -16.41
N CYS A 363 -14.33 0.28 -15.90
CA CYS A 363 -13.01 0.89 -15.81
C CYS A 363 -12.28 0.81 -17.14
N MET A 364 -11.56 1.88 -17.50
CA MET A 364 -10.53 1.82 -18.52
C MET A 364 -9.31 1.06 -17.96
N PRO A 365 -8.45 0.43 -18.77
CA PRO A 365 -7.27 -0.30 -18.29
C PRO A 365 -6.39 0.49 -17.31
N ARG A 366 -6.18 1.79 -17.58
CA ARG A 366 -5.43 2.74 -16.72
C ARG A 366 -6.21 3.26 -15.51
N GLY A 367 -7.53 3.08 -15.52
CA GLY A 367 -8.44 3.42 -14.42
C GLY A 367 -8.80 2.21 -13.54
N THR A 368 -8.25 1.04 -13.81
CA THR A 368 -8.38 -0.16 -12.98
C THR A 368 -7.29 -0.15 -11.91
N GLY A 369 -7.61 -0.61 -10.70
CA GLY A 369 -6.68 -0.73 -9.59
C GLY A 369 -5.69 -1.88 -9.76
N PHE A 370 -4.93 -1.88 -10.85
CA PHE A 370 -3.72 -2.68 -11.00
C PHE A 370 -2.57 -2.03 -10.24
N ARG A 371 -1.62 -2.85 -9.79
CA ARG A 371 -0.48 -2.42 -8.97
C ARG A 371 0.23 -1.21 -9.57
N GLU A 372 0.61 -1.28 -10.85
CA GLU A 372 1.36 -0.26 -11.56
C GLU A 372 0.56 1.06 -11.70
N ASN A 373 -0.75 0.96 -11.90
CA ASN A 373 -1.63 2.13 -11.95
C ASN A 373 -1.75 2.81 -10.58
N VAL A 374 -1.78 2.02 -9.50
CA VAL A 374 -1.84 2.55 -8.13
C VAL A 374 -0.51 3.17 -7.72
N ILE A 375 0.64 2.57 -8.07
CA ILE A 375 1.98 3.17 -7.86
C ILE A 375 2.05 4.53 -8.52
N ASP A 376 1.68 4.61 -9.81
CA ASP A 376 1.71 5.86 -10.56
C ASP A 376 0.80 6.93 -9.93
N MET A 377 -0.38 6.54 -9.45
CA MET A 377 -1.27 7.47 -8.75
C MET A 377 -0.71 7.94 -7.40
N MET A 378 -0.07 7.05 -6.62
CA MET A 378 0.59 7.41 -5.37
C MET A 378 1.81 8.30 -5.61
N ALA A 379 2.57 8.06 -6.68
CA ALA A 379 3.68 8.91 -7.10
C ALA A 379 3.19 10.31 -7.51
N TRP A 380 2.07 10.40 -8.23
CA TRP A 380 1.42 11.67 -8.55
C TRP A 380 0.99 12.41 -7.28
N ILE A 381 0.39 11.71 -6.30
CA ILE A 381 0.03 12.30 -4.99
C ILE A 381 1.27 12.85 -4.29
N GLU A 382 2.35 12.05 -4.19
CA GLU A 382 3.60 12.46 -3.56
C GLU A 382 4.25 13.68 -4.24
N SER A 383 4.09 13.82 -5.56
CA SER A 383 4.59 14.99 -6.30
C SER A 383 3.86 16.30 -5.96
N ILE A 384 2.61 16.23 -5.48
CA ILE A 384 1.80 17.38 -5.09
C ILE A 384 1.89 17.61 -3.58
N ASP A 385 1.85 16.54 -2.80
CA ASP A 385 1.93 16.54 -1.34
C ASP A 385 3.12 15.67 -0.90
N PRO A 386 4.34 16.26 -0.84
CA PRO A 386 5.54 15.56 -0.41
C PRO A 386 5.45 14.98 1.01
N GLY A 387 4.49 15.45 1.81
CA GLY A 387 4.23 14.94 3.15
C GLY A 387 3.33 13.71 3.19
N ALA A 388 2.71 13.29 2.08
CA ALA A 388 1.66 12.26 2.03
C ALA A 388 2.08 10.95 2.71
N PHE A 389 3.34 10.55 2.50
CA PHE A 389 3.91 9.32 3.05
C PHE A 389 5.06 9.61 4.03
N VAL A 390 5.15 10.83 4.58
CA VAL A 390 6.24 11.21 5.48
C VAL A 390 5.73 11.30 6.90
N ARG A 391 6.44 10.63 7.82
CA ARG A 391 6.21 10.74 9.25
C ARG A 391 7.41 11.37 9.95
N MET A 392 7.14 12.46 10.67
CA MET A 392 8.15 13.16 11.47
C MET A 392 8.36 12.47 12.83
N HIS A 393 9.60 12.10 13.16
CA HIS A 393 9.98 11.59 14.48
C HIS A 393 11.29 12.26 14.95
N LYS A 394 11.27 12.91 16.12
CA LYS A 394 12.43 13.66 16.67
C LYS A 394 13.10 14.59 15.63
N ASN A 395 12.27 15.35 14.90
CA ASN A 395 12.66 16.24 13.78
C ASN A 395 13.24 15.55 12.54
N ASN A 396 13.28 14.22 12.48
CA ASN A 396 13.66 13.48 11.28
C ASN A 396 12.42 13.10 10.47
N ALA A 397 12.46 13.37 9.17
CA ALA A 397 11.42 13.03 8.22
C ALA A 397 11.67 11.62 7.67
N ASN A 398 10.77 10.69 7.97
CA ASN A 398 10.87 9.32 7.50
C ASN A 398 9.82 9.07 6.42
N ARG A 399 10.23 8.71 5.19
CA ARG A 399 9.33 8.30 4.12
C ARG A 399 8.90 6.85 4.32
N ILE A 400 7.60 6.64 4.48
CA ILE A 400 6.99 5.36 4.88
C ILE A 400 5.72 5.14 4.05
N VAL A 401 5.89 4.47 2.91
CA VAL A 401 4.78 4.08 2.04
C VAL A 401 3.92 3.03 2.76
N PRO A 402 2.58 3.21 2.85
CA PRO A 402 1.71 2.24 3.49
C PRO A 402 1.67 0.93 2.68
N TYR A 403 1.34 -0.16 3.35
CA TYR A 403 0.84 -1.35 2.68
C TYR A 403 -0.48 -1.02 1.97
N VAL A 404 -0.60 -1.43 0.71
CA VAL A 404 -1.83 -1.27 -0.07
C VAL A 404 -2.41 -2.63 -0.38
N LEU A 405 -3.64 -2.86 0.04
CA LEU A 405 -4.41 -4.03 -0.35
C LEU A 405 -5.36 -3.66 -1.50
N LEU A 406 -5.19 -4.34 -2.64
CA LEU A 406 -6.08 -4.27 -3.78
C LEU A 406 -7.18 -5.32 -3.62
N VAL A 407 -8.42 -4.88 -3.41
CA VAL A 407 -9.57 -5.77 -3.25
C VAL A 407 -10.41 -5.80 -4.53
N PRO A 408 -10.79 -6.99 -5.06
CA PRO A 408 -11.55 -7.12 -6.31
C PRO A 408 -13.02 -6.72 -6.12
N THR A 409 -13.28 -5.44 -5.88
CA THR A 409 -14.61 -4.88 -5.63
C THR A 409 -14.91 -3.70 -6.54
N TYR A 410 -16.20 -3.48 -6.77
CA TYR A 410 -16.73 -2.33 -7.51
C TYR A 410 -16.93 -1.11 -6.60
N GLY A 411 -15.96 -0.87 -5.70
CA GLY A 411 -16.03 0.20 -4.73
C GLY A 411 -15.63 1.55 -5.29
N GLU A 412 -16.17 2.63 -4.74
CA GLU A 412 -15.89 3.99 -5.25
C GLU A 412 -14.72 4.67 -4.53
N MET A 413 -14.46 4.26 -3.29
CA MET A 413 -13.56 4.96 -2.38
C MET A 413 -12.54 3.99 -1.80
N GLY A 414 -11.28 4.41 -1.73
CA GLY A 414 -10.28 3.72 -0.90
C GLY A 414 -10.36 4.21 0.55
N ILE A 415 -9.83 3.41 1.47
CA ILE A 415 -9.87 3.71 2.91
C ILE A 415 -8.51 3.52 3.56
N CYS A 416 -8.28 4.18 4.69
CA CYS A 416 -7.22 3.79 5.62
C CYS A 416 -7.80 2.85 6.65
N TRP A 417 -7.28 1.62 6.69
CA TRP A 417 -7.66 0.62 7.69
C TRP A 417 -6.87 0.82 8.99
N GLU A 418 -5.57 1.07 8.87
CA GLU A 418 -4.68 1.25 10.02
C GLU A 418 -3.62 2.31 9.67
N PRO A 419 -3.47 3.39 10.45
CA PRO A 419 -2.48 4.42 10.13
C PRO A 419 -1.05 3.96 10.35
N PHE A 420 -0.84 3.07 11.33
CA PHE A 420 0.43 2.42 11.66
C PHE A 420 0.22 1.35 12.75
N ASP A 421 1.19 0.45 12.89
CA ASP A 421 1.21 -0.52 13.98
C ASP A 421 1.22 0.17 15.35
N LYS A 422 0.27 -0.21 16.20
CA LYS A 422 0.06 0.33 17.56
C LYS A 422 1.31 0.29 18.44
N TYR A 423 2.16 -0.72 18.26
CA TYR A 423 3.40 -0.96 19.01
C TYR A 423 4.62 -0.33 18.35
N ASN A 424 4.60 -0.14 17.03
CA ASN A 424 5.65 0.55 16.28
C ASN A 424 5.12 1.80 15.54
N LYS A 425 4.82 2.87 16.28
CA LYS A 425 4.27 4.11 15.72
C LYS A 425 5.22 4.91 14.82
N VAL A 426 6.52 4.59 14.85
CA VAL A 426 7.58 5.43 14.25
C VAL A 426 7.98 4.94 12.87
N SER A 427 8.19 3.63 12.71
CA SER A 427 8.72 3.05 11.47
C SER A 427 7.80 2.05 10.78
N SER A 428 6.69 1.62 11.40
CA SER A 428 5.77 0.65 10.77
C SER A 428 4.94 1.26 9.64
N ARG A 429 4.61 0.46 8.63
CA ARG A 429 3.72 0.91 7.55
C ARG A 429 2.27 0.95 8.05
N GLY A 430 1.51 1.95 7.61
CA GLY A 430 0.05 1.90 7.69
C GLY A 430 -0.51 0.91 6.65
N ARG A 431 -1.82 0.67 6.68
CA ARG A 431 -2.57 -0.15 5.74
C ARG A 431 -3.69 0.67 5.11
N ILE A 432 -3.64 0.78 3.80
CA ILE A 432 -4.74 1.34 3.01
C ILE A 432 -5.33 0.27 2.10
N VAL A 433 -6.61 0.41 1.79
CA VAL A 433 -7.35 -0.53 0.94
C VAL A 433 -7.92 0.23 -0.24
N VAL A 434 -7.66 -0.27 -1.44
CA VAL A 434 -8.12 0.34 -2.69
C VAL A 434 -8.98 -0.67 -3.45
N PRO A 435 -10.22 -0.32 -3.85
CA PRO A 435 -11.02 -1.18 -4.72
C PRO A 435 -10.37 -1.27 -6.11
N MET A 436 -10.38 -2.46 -6.70
CA MET A 436 -9.80 -2.69 -8.04
C MET A 436 -10.66 -2.14 -9.17
N TYR A 437 -11.98 -2.05 -8.99
CA TYR A 437 -12.90 -1.61 -10.05
C TYR A 437 -13.62 -0.29 -9.69
N PRO A 438 -12.87 0.80 -9.38
CA PRO A 438 -13.48 2.06 -9.04
C PRO A 438 -14.01 2.77 -10.27
N LYS A 439 -15.05 3.60 -10.06
CA LYS A 439 -15.49 4.55 -11.08
C LYS A 439 -14.38 5.51 -11.50
N ASN A 440 -13.54 5.92 -10.54
CA ASN A 440 -12.38 6.76 -10.78
C ASN A 440 -11.25 6.37 -9.83
N LEU A 441 -10.18 5.80 -10.38
CA LEU A 441 -9.00 5.36 -9.61
C LEU A 441 -8.34 6.51 -8.85
N GLN A 442 -8.21 7.68 -9.48
CA GLN A 442 -7.60 8.85 -8.84
C GLN A 442 -8.36 9.23 -7.57
N VAL A 443 -9.69 9.24 -7.62
CA VAL A 443 -10.53 9.53 -6.44
C VAL A 443 -10.39 8.43 -5.39
N ALA A 444 -10.39 7.15 -5.78
CA ALA A 444 -10.26 6.05 -4.83
C ALA A 444 -8.92 6.10 -4.06
N VAL A 445 -7.80 6.28 -4.76
CA VAL A 445 -6.46 6.39 -4.16
C VAL A 445 -6.32 7.67 -3.34
N LEU A 446 -6.78 8.82 -3.85
CA LEU A 446 -6.78 10.08 -3.09
C LEU A 446 -7.57 9.96 -1.78
N THR A 447 -8.72 9.28 -1.81
CA THR A 447 -9.54 9.07 -0.61
C THR A 447 -8.78 8.23 0.41
N ALA A 448 -8.13 7.15 -0.02
CA ALA A 448 -7.31 6.31 0.86
C ALA A 448 -6.14 7.10 1.47
N CYS A 449 -5.43 7.88 0.67
CA CYS A 449 -4.33 8.72 1.14
C CYS A 449 -4.79 9.84 2.07
N ALA A 450 -5.93 10.48 1.80
CA ALA A 450 -6.52 11.50 2.65
C ALA A 450 -6.94 10.93 4.01
N ASP A 451 -7.61 9.77 4.00
CA ASP A 451 -8.00 9.05 5.20
C ASP A 451 -6.78 8.64 6.02
N LEU A 452 -5.73 8.11 5.38
CA LEU A 452 -4.46 7.78 6.02
C LEU A 452 -3.84 9.02 6.68
N ARG A 453 -3.75 10.12 5.94
CA ARG A 453 -3.16 11.36 6.44
C ARG A 453 -3.91 11.90 7.66
N TRP A 454 -5.25 11.89 7.61
CA TRP A 454 -6.09 12.30 8.73
C TRP A 454 -5.87 11.40 9.95
N GLN A 455 -5.92 10.08 9.77
CA GLN A 455 -5.77 9.12 10.87
C GLN A 455 -4.37 9.17 11.48
N VAL A 456 -3.31 9.24 10.68
CA VAL A 456 -1.93 9.39 11.17
C VAL A 456 -1.78 10.67 11.99
N ALA A 457 -2.31 11.80 11.51
CA ALA A 457 -2.24 13.06 12.23
C ALA A 457 -3.04 13.02 13.54
N LYS A 458 -4.26 12.46 13.49
CA LYS A 458 -5.16 12.33 14.65
C LYS A 458 -4.54 11.44 15.74
N GLU A 459 -4.05 10.26 15.37
CA GLU A 459 -3.45 9.34 16.34
C GLU A 459 -2.13 9.87 16.92
N LYS A 460 -1.34 10.58 16.12
CA LYS A 460 -0.11 11.21 16.59
C LYS A 460 -0.38 12.34 17.58
N ALA A 461 -1.39 13.16 17.33
CA ALA A 461 -1.82 14.22 18.24
C ALA A 461 -2.51 13.65 19.51
N SER A 462 -3.01 12.41 19.44
CA SER A 462 -3.65 11.72 20.57
C SER A 462 -4.74 12.59 21.19
N TYR A 463 -4.69 12.89 22.49
CA TYR A 463 -5.70 13.72 23.18
C TYR A 463 -5.82 15.14 22.62
N TYR A 464 -4.79 15.68 21.97
CA TYR A 464 -4.75 17.05 21.45
C TYR A 464 -5.18 17.18 19.98
N TRP A 465 -5.78 16.13 19.39
CA TRP A 465 -6.12 16.12 17.97
C TRP A 465 -7.12 17.19 17.54
N MET A 466 -7.87 17.78 18.48
CA MET A 466 -8.83 18.89 18.26
C MET A 466 -8.20 20.28 18.44
N GLU A 467 -6.97 20.37 18.95
CA GLU A 467 -6.34 21.63 19.34
C GLU A 467 -5.13 21.96 18.46
N GLU A 468 -4.32 20.95 18.13
CA GLU A 468 -3.05 21.13 17.45
C GLU A 468 -2.98 20.48 16.07
N GLY A 469 -2.03 20.96 15.26
CA GLY A 469 -1.72 20.40 13.96
C GLY A 469 -2.85 20.54 12.95
N ILE A 470 -2.77 19.73 11.88
CA ILE A 470 -3.74 19.82 10.79
C ILE A 470 -5.15 19.43 11.24
N THR A 471 -5.28 18.41 12.09
CA THR A 471 -6.58 17.93 12.56
C THR A 471 -7.23 18.93 13.49
N GLY A 472 -6.46 19.57 14.38
CA GLY A 472 -6.99 20.55 15.32
C GLY A 472 -7.44 21.83 14.63
N MET A 473 -6.60 22.39 13.75
CA MET A 473 -6.96 23.60 12.99
C MET A 473 -8.15 23.36 12.07
N TYR A 474 -8.23 22.19 11.43
CA TYR A 474 -9.38 21.83 10.58
C TYR A 474 -10.65 21.58 11.42
N TYR A 475 -10.53 20.95 12.59
CA TYR A 475 -11.64 20.74 13.53
C TYR A 475 -12.22 22.06 14.04
N GLN A 476 -11.36 23.03 14.41
CA GLN A 476 -11.80 24.34 14.85
C GLN A 476 -12.61 25.08 13.77
N TRP A 477 -12.14 25.03 12.51
CA TRP A 477 -12.91 25.56 11.38
C TRP A 477 -14.26 24.84 11.25
N PHE A 478 -14.26 23.51 11.27
CA PHE A 478 -15.48 22.70 11.13
C PHE A 478 -16.53 23.06 12.20
N ASP A 479 -16.11 23.21 13.46
CA ASP A 479 -16.97 23.56 14.58
C ASP A 479 -17.50 25.00 14.47
N GLN A 480 -16.65 25.95 14.08
CA GLN A 480 -17.05 27.34 13.83
C GLN A 480 -18.09 27.45 12.71
N GLN A 481 -17.97 26.63 11.66
CA GLN A 481 -18.95 26.55 10.56
C GLN A 481 -20.24 25.78 10.95
N LYS A 482 -20.31 25.21 12.16
CA LYS A 482 -21.47 24.44 12.68
C LYS A 482 -21.89 23.31 11.74
N LEU A 483 -20.92 22.67 11.09
CA LEU A 483 -21.16 21.58 10.17
C LEU A 483 -21.61 20.31 10.91
N LYS A 484 -22.41 19.48 10.24
CA LYS A 484 -22.92 18.21 10.77
C LYS A 484 -22.28 17.03 10.02
N GLY A 485 -22.08 15.92 10.74
CA GLY A 485 -21.50 14.69 10.21
C GLY A 485 -20.09 14.43 10.73
N ASP A 486 -19.38 13.49 10.10
CA ASP A 486 -18.00 13.18 10.45
C ASP A 486 -17.05 14.23 9.85
N VAL A 487 -16.25 14.89 10.71
CA VAL A 487 -15.24 15.87 10.31
C VAL A 487 -14.26 15.29 9.28
N LYS A 488 -13.95 14.00 9.41
CA LYS A 488 -13.06 13.28 8.50
C LYS A 488 -13.58 13.29 7.05
N ASP A 489 -14.88 13.10 6.86
CA ASP A 489 -15.50 13.08 5.52
C ASP A 489 -15.41 14.45 4.84
N TYR A 490 -15.45 15.55 5.60
CA TYR A 490 -15.21 16.89 5.06
C TYR A 490 -13.74 17.06 4.71
N PHE A 491 -12.83 16.67 5.61
CA PHE A 491 -11.39 16.75 5.35
C PHE A 491 -11.00 16.00 4.07
N ILE A 492 -11.51 14.78 3.88
CA ILE A 492 -11.24 13.96 2.69
C ILE A 492 -11.73 14.67 1.42
N ARG A 493 -12.96 15.21 1.42
CA ARG A 493 -13.50 15.93 0.25
C ARG A 493 -12.68 17.18 -0.08
N ASP A 494 -12.31 17.94 0.94
CA ASP A 494 -11.47 19.12 0.77
C ASP A 494 -10.06 18.74 0.31
N TYR A 495 -9.50 17.63 0.80
CA TYR A 495 -8.20 17.13 0.34
C TYR A 495 -8.24 16.74 -1.14
N ILE A 496 -9.33 16.12 -1.61
CA ILE A 496 -9.49 15.84 -3.05
C ILE A 496 -9.51 17.15 -3.86
N LEU A 497 -10.20 18.19 -3.38
CA LEU A 497 -10.19 19.51 -4.03
C LEU A 497 -8.81 20.19 -3.95
N TRP A 498 -8.08 20.02 -2.84
CA TRP A 498 -6.71 20.49 -2.68
C TRP A 498 -5.79 19.92 -3.75
N MET A 499 -5.88 18.61 -3.95
CA MET A 499 -5.02 17.87 -4.88
C MET A 499 -5.41 18.05 -6.34
N THR A 500 -6.70 18.22 -6.65
CA THR A 500 -7.19 18.24 -8.06
C THR A 500 -7.60 19.62 -8.57
N LYS A 501 -7.72 20.63 -7.70
CA LYS A 501 -8.15 21.99 -8.07
C LYS A 501 -7.18 23.05 -7.57
N GLU A 502 -6.92 23.08 -6.27
CA GLU A 502 -6.04 24.10 -5.68
C GLU A 502 -4.59 23.97 -6.16
N SER A 503 -4.13 22.73 -6.35
CA SER A 503 -2.81 22.42 -6.92
C SER A 503 -2.61 22.95 -8.35
N GLU A 504 -3.71 23.23 -9.06
CA GLU A 504 -3.75 23.82 -10.42
C GLU A 504 -4.11 25.32 -10.39
N GLY A 505 -4.33 25.90 -9.21
CA GLY A 505 -4.71 27.30 -9.04
C GLY A 505 -6.21 27.59 -9.20
N VAL A 506 -7.04 26.54 -9.31
CA VAL A 506 -8.50 26.66 -9.32
C VAL A 506 -9.00 26.69 -7.88
N GLN A 507 -9.37 27.89 -7.43
CA GLN A 507 -9.83 28.12 -6.06
C GLN A 507 -11.23 27.53 -5.85
N ARG A 508 -11.32 26.42 -5.12
CA ARG A 508 -12.57 25.72 -4.77
C ARG A 508 -12.77 25.56 -3.27
N LEU A 509 -11.69 25.58 -2.49
CA LEU A 509 -11.74 25.48 -1.05
C LEU A 509 -12.20 26.77 -0.39
N ASP A 510 -12.75 26.62 0.82
CA ASP A 510 -12.94 27.73 1.73
C ASP A 510 -11.61 28.45 2.02
N LYS A 511 -11.67 29.76 2.27
CA LYS A 511 -10.47 30.59 2.52
C LYS A 511 -9.67 30.08 3.72
N GLU A 512 -10.34 29.69 4.79
CA GLU A 512 -9.70 29.23 6.02
C GLU A 512 -9.10 27.84 5.83
N VAL A 513 -9.85 26.90 5.23
CA VAL A 513 -9.36 25.55 4.90
C VAL A 513 -8.11 25.62 4.01
N ARG A 514 -8.13 26.46 2.98
CA ARG A 514 -6.95 26.70 2.13
C ARG A 514 -5.75 27.17 2.94
N GLY A 515 -5.97 28.07 3.91
CA GLY A 515 -4.92 28.53 4.81
C GLY A 515 -4.35 27.42 5.70
N VAL A 516 -5.22 26.56 6.24
CA VAL A 516 -4.82 25.38 7.02
C VAL A 516 -3.99 24.43 6.16
N PHE A 517 -4.46 24.09 4.97
CA PHE A 517 -3.77 23.17 4.07
C PHE A 517 -2.46 23.74 3.55
N TRP A 518 -2.41 25.02 3.20
CA TRP A 518 -1.19 25.69 2.78
C TRP A 518 -0.08 25.62 3.85
N ARG A 519 -0.47 25.74 5.14
CA ARG A 519 0.47 25.70 6.26
C ARG A 519 0.90 24.28 6.63
N HIS A 520 -0.04 23.34 6.71
CA HIS A 520 0.20 22.01 7.25
C HIS A 520 0.41 20.92 6.18
N MET A 521 0.12 21.23 4.93
CA MET A 521 0.35 20.39 3.74
C MET A 521 0.91 21.26 2.61
N PRO A 522 2.05 21.95 2.83
CA PRO A 522 2.57 22.89 1.86
C PRO A 522 2.89 22.19 0.55
N PHE A 523 2.49 22.82 -0.56
CA PHE A 523 2.93 22.39 -1.88
C PHE A 523 4.46 22.51 -2.04
N PRO A 524 5.09 21.70 -2.90
CA PRO A 524 6.48 21.88 -3.28
C PRO A 524 6.74 23.28 -3.81
N GLN A 525 7.98 23.76 -3.65
CA GLN A 525 8.35 25.13 -4.04
C GLN A 525 8.03 25.43 -5.52
N GLU A 526 8.36 24.51 -6.42
CA GLU A 526 8.04 24.61 -7.85
C GLU A 526 6.55 24.88 -8.10
N ARG A 527 5.68 24.17 -7.38
CA ARG A 527 4.23 24.36 -7.49
C ARG A 527 3.78 25.67 -6.86
N LYS A 528 4.36 26.08 -5.72
CA LYS A 528 4.08 27.40 -5.12
C LYS A 528 4.42 28.54 -6.09
N ASP A 529 5.55 28.45 -6.78
CA ASP A 529 5.99 29.45 -7.75
C ASP A 529 5.04 29.53 -8.96
N MET A 530 4.56 28.38 -9.45
CA MET A 530 3.52 28.34 -10.48
C MET A 530 2.22 28.99 -9.99
N LEU A 531 1.76 28.66 -8.79
CA LEU A 531 0.49 29.15 -8.23
C LEU A 531 0.52 30.66 -7.96
N LYS A 532 1.66 31.19 -7.52
CA LYS A 532 1.91 32.62 -7.31
C LYS A 532 1.60 33.45 -8.56
N LEU A 533 1.86 32.91 -9.75
CA LEU A 533 1.59 33.58 -11.03
C LEU A 533 0.13 33.48 -11.47
N ARG A 534 -0.62 32.48 -10.98
CA ARG A 534 -2.01 32.21 -11.42
C ARG A 534 -3.05 33.03 -10.67
N SER A 535 -2.83 33.36 -9.39
CA SER A 535 -3.81 34.10 -8.59
C SER A 535 -3.15 34.90 -7.47
N LEU A 536 -3.72 36.10 -7.21
CA LEU A 536 -3.31 36.98 -6.11
C LEU A 536 -3.40 36.28 -4.75
N VAL A 537 -4.38 35.40 -4.55
CA VAL A 537 -4.58 34.69 -3.28
C VAL A 537 -3.37 33.83 -2.94
N TYR A 538 -2.78 33.12 -3.91
CA TYR A 538 -1.59 32.31 -3.67
C TYR A 538 -0.33 33.19 -3.57
N ALA A 539 -0.27 34.31 -4.28
CA ALA A 539 0.83 35.27 -4.12
C ALA A 539 0.91 35.83 -2.69
N GLU A 540 -0.23 36.15 -2.09
CA GLU A 540 -0.31 36.57 -0.69
C GLU A 540 0.08 35.45 0.29
N LEU A 541 -0.25 34.20 -0.01
CA LEU A 541 0.14 33.05 0.83
C LEU A 541 1.65 32.82 0.77
N CYS A 542 2.26 32.89 -0.43
CA CYS A 542 3.71 32.84 -0.60
C CYS A 542 4.42 33.97 0.16
N GLN A 543 3.89 35.20 0.11
CA GLN A 543 4.48 36.33 0.84
C GLN A 543 4.40 36.13 2.36
N ARG A 544 3.28 35.58 2.86
CA ARG A 544 3.12 35.23 4.28
C ARG A 544 4.11 34.17 4.73
N ASP A 545 4.37 33.15 3.90
CA ASP A 545 5.41 32.14 4.18
C ASP A 545 6.80 32.78 4.24
N ALA A 546 7.14 33.66 3.30
CA ALA A 546 8.43 34.36 3.30
C ALA A 546 8.62 35.21 4.57
N ASN A 547 7.58 35.93 4.99
CA ASN A 547 7.63 36.75 6.21
C ASN A 547 7.82 35.89 7.47
N ARG A 548 7.21 34.70 7.52
CA ARG A 548 7.40 33.75 8.63
C ARG A 548 8.81 33.19 8.65
N ALA A 549 9.34 32.77 7.51
CA ALA A 549 10.71 32.25 7.42
C ALA A 549 11.75 33.27 7.90
N MET A 550 11.53 34.56 7.64
CA MET A 550 12.36 35.65 8.17
C MET A 550 12.20 35.86 9.69
N SER A 551 11.02 35.58 10.25
CA SER A 551 10.73 35.74 11.67
C SER A 551 11.16 34.55 12.53
N ASP A 552 11.10 33.32 11.99
CA ASP A 552 11.54 32.10 12.67
C ASP A 552 13.07 31.94 12.68
N GLY A 553 13.77 32.74 11.87
CA GLY A 553 15.23 32.82 11.80
C GLY A 553 15.88 33.84 12.76
N TYR A 554 15.10 34.42 13.69
CA TYR A 554 15.55 35.38 14.71
C TYR A 554 15.55 34.79 16.12
#